data_AF-E4WQ19-F1
#
_entry.id   AF-E4WQ19-F1
#
_cell.length_a   1.000
_cell.length_b   1.000
_cell.length_c   1.000
_cell.angle_alpha   90.00
_cell.angle_beta   90.00
_cell.angle_gamma   90.00
#
_symmetry.space_group_name_H-M   'P 1'
#
loop_
_entity.id
_entity.type
_entity.pdbx_description
1 polymer ?
#
loop_
_entity_poly.entity_id
_entity_poly.type
_entity_poly.pdbx_seq_one_letter_code
_entity_poly.pdbx_strand_id
1 'polypeptide(L)'
;MSEHYVNTEVTQTVSTASNHVEGGWPKDVNPNEMEQVARYRKKVEKDEAYIQTILKLASIAEDVIRSNNAIDIYEDYFNEEEDDTDYDATPRARTVNVFRDPCEKKRSAVHMSWHPDGAERLVAAYSDISFEQSDSGISYDSYVWNSINPNKPEMILSPACSICMC
;
A
#
# COMPACT_ATOMS: atom_id res chain seq x y z
N MET A 1 -42.47 -4.66 76.76
CA MET A 1 -41.21 -4.79 75.99
C MET A 1 -40.71 -3.38 75.76
N SER A 2 -39.48 -3.06 76.17
CA SER A 2 -38.91 -1.70 76.09
C SER A 2 -37.99 -1.65 74.88
N GLU A 3 -38.35 -0.88 73.86
CA GLU A 3 -37.50 -0.61 72.71
C GLU A 3 -36.52 0.53 73.05
N HIS A 4 -35.23 0.32 72.82
CA HIS A 4 -34.21 1.35 72.99
C HIS A 4 -33.66 1.77 71.62
N TYR A 5 -33.77 3.06 71.33
CA TYR A 5 -33.16 3.67 70.14
C TYR A 5 -31.79 4.25 70.53
N VAL A 6 -30.75 3.85 69.80
CA VAL A 6 -29.40 4.42 69.93
C VAL A 6 -28.97 4.92 68.57
N ASN A 7 -28.65 6.20 68.49
CA ASN A 7 -28.13 6.83 67.28
C ASN A 7 -26.64 7.07 67.46
N THR A 8 -25.81 6.51 66.59
CA THR A 8 -24.35 6.74 66.62
C THR A 8 -23.99 7.84 65.66
N GLU A 9 -23.27 8.84 66.16
CA GLU A 9 -22.69 9.90 65.34
C GLU A 9 -21.66 9.34 64.36
N VAL A 10 -21.57 9.91 63.16
CA VAL A 10 -20.64 9.46 62.14
C VAL A 10 -19.22 9.87 62.54
N THR A 11 -18.46 8.91 63.07
CA THR A 11 -17.03 9.11 63.33
C THR A 11 -16.26 9.17 62.02
N GLN A 12 -15.66 10.32 61.72
CA GLN A 12 -14.74 10.44 60.60
C GLN A 12 -13.41 9.79 60.96
N THR A 13 -13.08 8.69 60.26
CA THR A 13 -11.74 8.11 60.31
C THR A 13 -10.98 8.50 59.05
N VAL A 14 -9.73 8.93 59.21
CA VAL A 14 -8.84 9.21 58.10
C VAL A 14 -7.78 8.13 58.08
N SER A 15 -7.68 7.42 56.96
CA SER A 15 -6.59 6.47 56.72
C SER A 15 -5.34 7.25 56.33
N THR A 16 -4.32 7.25 57.19
CA THR A 16 -3.02 7.85 56.89
C THR A 16 -2.01 6.75 56.56
N ALA A 17 -1.30 6.90 55.46
CA ALA A 17 -0.16 6.04 55.10
C ALA A 17 1.08 6.92 54.89
N SER A 18 2.26 6.37 55.20
CA SER A 18 3.55 7.02 54.94
C SER A 18 4.14 6.49 53.64
N ASN A 19 4.51 7.37 52.72
CA ASN A 19 5.22 7.00 51.49
C ASN A 19 6.73 7.16 51.71
N HIS A 20 7.49 6.07 51.62
CA HIS A 20 8.95 6.12 51.65
C HIS A 20 9.45 6.49 50.24
N VAL A 21 9.66 7.78 49.99
CA VAL A 21 10.14 8.30 48.71
C VAL A 21 11.68 8.22 48.61
N GLU A 22 12.35 8.01 49.75
CA GLU A 22 13.80 8.02 49.89
C GLU A 22 14.26 6.70 50.51
N GLY A 23 15.18 5.99 49.86
CA GLY A 23 15.63 4.67 50.29
C GLY A 23 16.89 4.21 49.55
N GLY A 24 17.61 3.27 50.17
CA GLY A 24 18.85 2.69 49.64
C GLY A 24 20.11 3.10 50.41
N TRP A 25 20.05 4.16 51.21
CA TRP A 25 21.15 4.55 52.09
C TRP A 25 21.12 3.74 53.40
N PRO A 26 22.28 3.35 53.94
CA PRO A 26 22.37 2.76 55.27
C PRO A 26 21.80 3.69 56.35
N LYS A 27 21.36 3.11 57.47
CA LYS A 27 20.72 3.83 58.58
C LYS A 27 21.58 4.94 59.18
N ASP A 28 22.89 4.84 59.02
CA ASP A 28 23.93 5.74 59.52
C ASP A 28 24.38 6.81 58.51
N VAL A 29 23.76 6.88 57.33
CA VAL A 29 24.09 7.86 56.29
C VAL A 29 22.87 8.74 56.00
N ASN A 30 23.00 10.04 56.28
CA ASN A 30 22.01 11.04 55.90
C ASN A 30 22.19 11.46 54.42
N PRO A 31 21.25 11.15 53.52
CA PRO A 31 21.36 11.49 52.10
C PRO A 31 21.34 13.00 51.81
N ASN A 32 20.74 13.79 52.71
CA ASN A 32 20.71 15.26 52.59
C ASN A 32 22.05 15.91 52.97
N GLU A 33 22.96 15.14 53.59
CA GLU A 33 24.31 15.58 53.91
C GLU A 33 25.31 15.06 52.87
N MET A 34 25.72 15.95 51.97
CA MET A 34 26.67 15.63 50.89
C MET A 34 27.98 15.00 51.39
N GLU A 35 28.49 15.42 52.54
CA GLU A 35 29.74 14.89 53.10
C GLU A 35 29.59 13.42 53.53
N GLN A 36 28.47 13.07 54.16
CA GLN A 36 28.19 11.69 54.56
C GLN A 36 28.02 10.80 53.33
N VAL A 37 27.29 11.27 52.32
CA VAL A 37 27.12 10.59 51.04
C VAL A 37 28.45 10.36 50.33
N ALA A 38 29.28 11.41 50.21
CA ALA A 38 30.58 11.33 49.53
C ALA A 38 31.55 10.40 50.27
N ARG A 39 31.57 10.44 51.61
CA ARG A 39 32.39 9.54 52.43
C ARG A 39 31.93 8.09 52.28
N TYR A 40 30.63 7.84 52.26
CA TYR A 40 30.10 6.50 52.03
C TYR A 40 30.47 5.97 50.65
N ARG A 41 30.25 6.74 49.58
CA ARG A 41 30.64 6.36 48.21
C ARG A 41 32.13 6.04 48.10
N LYS A 42 33.00 6.92 48.60
CA LYS A 42 34.45 6.69 48.62
C LYS A 42 34.86 5.43 49.40
N LYS A 43 34.11 5.06 50.45
CA LYS A 43 34.37 3.83 51.19
C LYS A 43 34.06 2.60 50.34
N VAL A 44 32.91 2.62 49.65
CA VAL A 44 32.48 1.53 48.75
C VAL A 44 33.40 1.41 47.53
N GLU A 45 33.76 2.54 46.91
CA GLU A 45 34.60 2.58 45.71
C GLU A 45 36.04 2.07 45.93
N LYS A 46 36.50 2.05 47.18
CA LYS A 46 37.82 1.50 47.57
C LYS A 46 37.79 0.03 47.91
N ASP A 47 36.62 -0.58 48.00
CA ASP A 47 36.48 -2.00 48.30
C ASP A 47 37.03 -2.84 47.13
N GLU A 48 37.93 -3.79 47.42
CA GLU A 48 38.54 -4.62 46.38
C GLU A 48 37.51 -5.47 45.63
N ALA A 49 36.49 -5.98 46.32
CA ALA A 49 35.44 -6.77 45.68
C ALA A 49 34.59 -5.89 44.75
N TYR A 50 34.34 -4.63 45.14
CA TYR A 50 33.70 -3.65 44.25
C TYR A 50 34.51 -3.43 42.99
N ILE A 51 35.81 -3.13 43.12
CA ILE A 51 36.70 -2.86 41.98
C ILE A 51 36.76 -4.08 41.04
N GLN A 52 37.00 -5.28 41.58
CA GLN A 52 37.05 -6.51 40.78
C GLN A 52 35.74 -6.78 40.03
N THR A 53 34.61 -6.57 40.69
CA THR A 53 33.29 -6.77 40.08
C THR A 53 33.02 -5.77 38.96
N ILE A 54 33.34 -4.49 39.19
CA ILE A 54 33.18 -3.44 38.17
C ILE A 54 34.05 -3.72 36.95
N LEU A 55 35.33 -4.08 37.14
CA LEU A 55 36.23 -4.40 36.03
C LEU A 55 35.74 -5.61 35.22
N LYS A 56 35.25 -6.65 35.90
CA LYS A 56 34.67 -7.82 35.23
C LYS A 56 33.44 -7.45 34.40
N LEU A 57 32.52 -6.66 34.96
CA LEU A 57 31.32 -6.22 34.25
C LEU A 57 31.66 -5.27 33.09
N ALA A 58 32.64 -4.39 33.28
CA ALA A 58 33.13 -3.49 32.24
C ALA A 58 33.66 -4.27 31.03
N SER A 59 34.46 -5.32 31.26
CA SER A 59 34.94 -6.19 30.16
C SER A 59 33.79 -6.84 29.39
N ILE A 60 32.78 -7.35 30.09
CA ILE A 60 31.61 -7.97 29.45
C ILE A 60 30.82 -6.92 28.64
N ALA A 61 30.60 -5.75 29.21
CA ALA A 61 29.89 -4.66 28.54
C ALA A 61 30.65 -4.19 27.30
N GLU A 62 31.98 -4.10 27.37
CA GLU A 62 32.82 -3.72 26.23
C GLU A 62 32.68 -4.71 25.07
N ASP A 63 32.66 -6.01 25.36
CA ASP A 63 32.45 -7.04 24.33
C ASP A 63 31.07 -6.91 23.69
N VAL A 64 30.02 -6.69 24.48
CA VAL A 64 28.64 -6.48 23.96
C VAL A 64 28.56 -5.21 23.10
N ILE A 65 29.19 -4.12 23.53
CA ILE A 65 29.24 -2.87 22.75
C ILE A 65 29.97 -3.10 21.43
N ARG A 66 31.13 -3.78 21.45
CA ARG A 66 31.88 -4.11 20.24
C ARG A 66 31.04 -5.00 19.31
N SER A 67 30.28 -5.96 19.83
CA SER A 67 29.38 -6.80 19.04
C SER A 67 28.24 -6.01 18.40
N ASN A 68 27.57 -5.13 19.13
CA ASN A 68 26.48 -4.29 18.59
C ASN A 68 26.97 -3.35 17.49
N ASN A 69 28.22 -2.86 17.59
CA ASN A 69 28.82 -1.99 16.59
C ASN A 69 29.41 -2.76 15.39
N ALA A 70 29.56 -4.08 15.48
CA ALA A 70 30.17 -4.87 14.40
C ALA A 70 29.22 -5.02 13.20
N ILE A 71 27.93 -5.20 13.47
CA ILE A 71 26.87 -5.33 12.47
C ILE A 71 25.59 -4.76 13.08
N ASP A 72 24.94 -3.84 12.37
CA ASP A 72 23.61 -3.38 12.75
C ASP A 72 22.57 -4.42 12.31
N ILE A 73 22.13 -5.24 13.26
CA ILE A 73 21.12 -6.28 13.01
C ILE A 73 19.70 -5.70 12.83
N TYR A 74 19.53 -4.40 13.05
CA TYR A 74 18.25 -3.70 12.90
C TYR A 74 18.23 -2.80 11.66
N GLU A 75 19.27 -2.85 10.82
CA GLU A 75 19.29 -2.14 9.56
C GLU A 75 18.31 -2.80 8.57
N ASP A 76 17.28 -2.05 8.20
CA ASP A 76 16.33 -2.44 7.16
C ASP A 76 16.87 -2.00 5.79
N TYR A 77 17.31 -2.97 4.98
CA TYR A 77 17.78 -2.73 3.61
C TYR A 77 16.60 -2.50 2.66
N PHE A 78 16.82 -1.68 1.62
CA PHE A 78 15.87 -1.43 0.53
C PHE A 78 14.56 -0.73 0.91
N ASN A 79 14.52 0.01 2.03
CA ASN A 79 13.35 0.78 2.44
C ASN A 79 12.90 1.85 1.44
N GLU A 80 13.78 2.28 0.55
CA GLU A 80 13.52 3.32 -0.47
C GLU A 80 13.41 2.77 -1.90
N GLU A 81 13.60 1.46 -2.09
CA GLU A 81 13.39 0.87 -3.40
C GLU A 81 11.90 0.57 -3.57
N GLU A 82 11.21 1.40 -4.37
CA GLU A 82 9.96 0.97 -4.99
C GLU A 82 10.29 -0.24 -5.86
N ASP A 83 9.66 -1.39 -5.56
CA ASP A 83 9.78 -2.62 -6.34
C ASP A 83 9.19 -2.38 -7.73
N ASP A 84 10.01 -1.80 -8.61
CA ASP A 84 9.68 -1.46 -9.99
C ASP A 84 9.87 -2.69 -10.89
N THR A 85 9.66 -3.89 -10.34
CA THR A 85 9.40 -5.08 -11.14
C THR A 85 7.97 -5.03 -11.68
N ASP A 86 7.67 -3.99 -12.46
CA ASP A 86 6.54 -3.99 -13.39
C ASP A 86 6.91 -4.99 -14.50
N TYR A 87 6.73 -6.28 -14.17
CA TYR A 87 6.80 -7.36 -15.11
C TYR A 87 5.78 -7.07 -16.20
N ASP A 88 6.28 -6.58 -17.34
CA ASP A 88 5.55 -6.29 -18.57
C ASP A 88 4.39 -7.27 -18.72
N ALA A 89 3.22 -6.75 -18.38
CA ALA A 89 2.05 -7.53 -18.05
C ALA A 89 1.58 -8.30 -19.29
N THR A 90 1.25 -9.58 -19.10
CA THR A 90 0.59 -10.45 -20.08
C THR A 90 -0.20 -9.67 -21.13
N PRO A 91 0.05 -9.87 -22.44
CA PRO A 91 -0.58 -9.06 -23.49
C PRO A 91 -2.10 -9.10 -23.35
N ARG A 92 -2.71 -7.93 -23.23
CA ARG A 92 -4.16 -7.78 -23.01
C ARG A 92 -4.81 -7.12 -24.22
N ALA A 93 -5.73 -7.83 -24.84
CA ALA A 93 -6.62 -7.27 -25.84
C ALA A 93 -7.97 -6.91 -25.21
N ARG A 94 -8.50 -5.72 -25.52
CA ARG A 94 -9.86 -5.32 -25.17
C ARG A 94 -10.54 -4.74 -26.39
N THR A 95 -11.71 -5.24 -26.74
CA THR A 95 -12.57 -4.61 -27.75
C THR A 95 -13.10 -3.29 -27.21
N VAL A 96 -12.74 -2.18 -27.86
CA VAL A 96 -13.19 -0.84 -27.48
C VAL A 96 -14.52 -0.51 -28.17
N ASN A 97 -14.61 -0.78 -29.48
CA ASN A 97 -15.78 -0.49 -30.31
C ASN A 97 -16.15 -1.69 -31.18
N VAL A 98 -17.45 -1.81 -31.51
CA VAL A 98 -17.98 -2.79 -32.45
C VAL A 98 -18.83 -2.05 -33.49
N PHE A 99 -18.34 -2.00 -34.72
CA PHE A 99 -19.04 -1.38 -35.86
C PHE A 99 -19.84 -2.45 -36.60
N ARG A 100 -21.17 -2.34 -36.61
CA ARG A 100 -22.07 -3.35 -37.20
C ARG A 100 -22.63 -2.85 -38.53
N ASP A 101 -22.52 -3.66 -39.58
CA ASP A 101 -23.12 -3.34 -40.89
C ASP A 101 -24.63 -3.06 -40.73
N PRO A 102 -25.12 -1.87 -41.12
CA PRO A 102 -26.55 -1.55 -41.12
C PRO A 102 -27.37 -2.33 -42.16
N CYS A 103 -26.75 -3.00 -43.13
CA CYS A 103 -27.45 -3.76 -44.15
C CYS A 103 -28.24 -4.94 -43.54
N GLU A 104 -29.52 -5.07 -43.90
CA GLU A 104 -30.37 -6.17 -43.43
C GLU A 104 -29.88 -7.54 -43.92
N LYS A 105 -29.34 -7.58 -45.15
CA LYS A 105 -28.70 -8.77 -45.70
C LYS A 105 -27.26 -8.86 -45.18
N LYS A 106 -26.87 -10.04 -44.71
CA LYS A 106 -25.53 -10.26 -44.17
C LYS A 106 -24.49 -10.19 -45.29
N ARG A 107 -23.53 -9.27 -45.13
CA ARG A 107 -22.36 -9.12 -46.01
C ARG A 107 -21.09 -9.23 -45.18
N SER A 108 -19.99 -9.63 -45.81
CA SER A 108 -18.68 -9.72 -45.16
C SER A 108 -17.95 -8.38 -45.26
N ALA A 109 -17.33 -7.95 -44.16
CA ALA A 109 -16.37 -6.84 -44.21
C ALA A 109 -15.11 -7.34 -44.92
N VAL A 110 -14.86 -6.84 -46.12
CA VAL A 110 -13.76 -7.31 -46.98
C VAL A 110 -12.51 -6.46 -46.84
N HIS A 111 -12.66 -5.16 -46.58
CA HIS A 111 -11.53 -4.26 -46.39
C HIS A 111 -11.84 -3.22 -45.34
N MET A 112 -10.81 -2.81 -44.59
CA MET A 112 -10.91 -1.72 -43.63
C MET A 112 -9.66 -0.86 -43.68
N SER A 113 -9.83 0.45 -43.56
CA SER A 113 -8.71 1.41 -43.55
C SER A 113 -8.99 2.56 -42.59
N TRP A 114 -7.98 2.96 -41.83
CA TRP A 114 -8.04 4.11 -40.93
C TRP A 114 -7.79 5.40 -41.70
N HIS A 115 -8.45 6.48 -41.28
CA HIS A 115 -8.16 7.80 -41.79
C HIS A 115 -6.71 8.20 -41.45
N PRO A 116 -5.93 8.78 -42.39
CA PRO A 116 -4.52 9.06 -42.18
C PRO A 116 -4.26 10.19 -41.18
N ASP A 117 -5.23 11.09 -41.00
CA ASP A 117 -5.14 12.26 -40.11
C ASP A 117 -5.67 11.99 -38.68
N GLY A 118 -5.78 10.71 -38.28
CA GLY A 118 -6.17 10.32 -36.93
C GLY A 118 -7.00 9.03 -36.86
N ALA A 119 -6.94 8.34 -35.71
CA ALA A 119 -7.65 7.09 -35.44
C ALA A 119 -9.14 7.27 -35.07
N GLU A 120 -9.74 8.41 -35.46
CA GLU A 120 -11.13 8.72 -35.16
C GLU A 120 -12.10 8.16 -36.20
N ARG A 121 -11.64 7.94 -37.42
CA ARG A 121 -12.47 7.47 -38.53
C ARG A 121 -11.92 6.22 -39.18
N LEU A 122 -12.82 5.26 -39.39
CA LEU A 122 -12.54 3.98 -40.04
C LEU A 122 -13.45 3.84 -41.25
N VAL A 123 -12.89 3.54 -42.42
CA VAL A 123 -13.67 3.14 -43.59
C VAL A 123 -13.75 1.62 -43.62
N ALA A 124 -14.95 1.07 -43.77
CA ALA A 124 -15.18 -0.36 -43.94
C ALA A 124 -15.95 -0.63 -45.23
N ALA A 125 -15.41 -1.52 -46.06
CA ALA A 125 -16.03 -2.00 -47.29
C ALA A 125 -16.65 -3.38 -47.05
N TYR A 126 -17.85 -3.57 -47.59
CA TYR A 126 -18.64 -4.78 -47.41
C TYR A 126 -19.00 -5.38 -48.76
N SER A 127 -18.89 -6.69 -48.89
CA SER A 127 -19.36 -7.41 -50.08
C SER A 127 -19.85 -8.80 -49.74
N ASP A 128 -20.65 -9.37 -50.64
CA ASP A 128 -21.02 -10.77 -50.58
C ASP A 128 -19.93 -11.61 -51.26
N ILE A 129 -19.37 -12.55 -50.50
CA ILE A 129 -18.30 -13.44 -50.97
C ILE A 129 -18.91 -14.72 -51.57
N SER A 130 -20.23 -14.93 -51.42
CA SER A 130 -20.91 -16.10 -51.96
C SER A 130 -21.19 -15.94 -53.47
N PHE A 131 -20.22 -16.38 -54.28
CA PHE A 131 -20.25 -16.29 -55.75
C PHE A 131 -21.44 -17.02 -56.40
N GLU A 132 -22.01 -18.02 -55.74
CA GLU A 132 -23.08 -18.86 -56.29
C GLU A 132 -24.50 -18.30 -56.07
N GLN A 133 -24.67 -17.26 -55.24
CA GLN A 133 -25.96 -16.65 -54.91
C GLN A 133 -25.85 -15.12 -54.95
N SER A 134 -25.61 -14.55 -56.13
CA SER A 134 -25.74 -13.10 -56.31
C SER A 134 -27.22 -12.70 -56.27
N ASP A 135 -27.72 -12.53 -55.05
CA ASP A 135 -29.05 -12.02 -54.77
C ASP A 135 -29.12 -10.57 -55.29
N SER A 136 -30.01 -10.30 -56.25
CA SER A 136 -30.10 -9.04 -57.03
C SER A 136 -30.54 -7.80 -56.23
N GLY A 137 -30.45 -7.84 -54.90
CA GLY A 137 -30.85 -6.77 -53.98
C GLY A 137 -29.89 -6.55 -52.82
N ILE A 138 -28.64 -7.00 -52.93
CA ILE A 138 -27.59 -6.71 -51.94
C ILE A 138 -27.04 -5.31 -52.22
N SER A 139 -27.04 -4.45 -51.20
CA SER A 139 -26.44 -3.11 -51.32
C SER A 139 -24.93 -3.22 -51.58
N TYR A 140 -24.37 -2.29 -52.34
CA TYR A 140 -22.91 -2.11 -52.50
C TYR A 140 -22.36 -1.04 -51.56
N ASP A 141 -23.20 -0.51 -50.67
CA ASP A 141 -22.83 0.57 -49.77
C ASP A 141 -21.71 0.14 -48.83
N SER A 142 -20.69 1.00 -48.76
CA SER A 142 -19.63 0.98 -47.77
C SER A 142 -19.80 2.14 -46.81
N TYR A 143 -19.16 2.07 -45.64
CA TYR A 143 -19.44 3.02 -44.57
C TYR A 143 -18.16 3.62 -43.99
N VAL A 144 -18.25 4.91 -43.65
CA VAL A 144 -17.27 5.57 -42.79
C VAL A 144 -17.85 5.59 -41.38
N TRP A 145 -17.09 5.05 -40.44
CA TRP A 145 -17.42 4.95 -39.03
C TRP A 145 -16.62 5.96 -38.22
N ASN A 146 -17.23 6.47 -37.15
CA ASN A 146 -16.57 7.32 -36.18
C ASN A 146 -16.40 6.56 -34.85
N SER A 147 -15.18 6.57 -34.29
CA SER A 147 -14.86 5.85 -33.06
C SER A 147 -15.56 6.41 -31.82
N ILE A 148 -15.98 7.68 -31.86
CA ILE A 148 -16.76 8.35 -30.80
C ILE A 148 -18.22 7.90 -30.84
N ASN A 149 -18.77 7.66 -32.04
CA ASN A 149 -20.17 7.30 -32.25
C ASN A 149 -20.30 6.00 -33.08
N PRO A 150 -20.06 4.82 -32.48
CA PRO A 150 -19.97 3.56 -33.23
C PRO A 150 -21.33 2.98 -33.68
N ASN A 151 -22.44 3.55 -33.20
CA ASN A 151 -23.78 2.98 -33.41
C ASN A 151 -24.35 3.24 -34.82
N LYS A 152 -23.84 4.24 -35.55
CA LYS A 152 -24.31 4.60 -36.88
C LYS A 152 -23.14 5.06 -37.75
N PRO A 153 -23.16 4.77 -39.05
CA PRO A 153 -22.14 5.29 -39.95
C PRO A 153 -22.24 6.82 -40.04
N GLU A 154 -21.08 7.49 -40.05
CA GLU A 154 -20.96 8.93 -40.29
C GLU A 154 -21.27 9.27 -41.75
N MET A 155 -20.85 8.39 -42.67
CA MET A 155 -21.05 8.56 -44.11
C MET A 155 -21.30 7.22 -44.78
N ILE A 156 -22.11 7.25 -45.83
CA ILE A 156 -22.40 6.13 -46.72
C ILE A 156 -21.72 6.41 -48.07
N LEU A 157 -21.00 5.43 -48.58
CA LEU A 157 -20.36 5.44 -49.89
C LEU A 157 -21.09 4.43 -50.77
N SER A 158 -21.77 4.90 -51.81
CA SER A 158 -22.61 4.09 -52.68
C SER A 158 -21.97 3.92 -54.07
N PRO A 159 -21.11 2.91 -54.27
CA PRO A 159 -20.54 2.61 -55.58
C PRO A 159 -21.59 2.00 -56.52
N ALA A 160 -21.34 2.11 -57.83
CA ALA A 160 -22.21 1.55 -58.86
C ALA A 160 -22.15 0.01 -58.96
N CYS A 161 -21.12 -0.62 -58.38
CA CYS A 161 -20.91 -2.06 -58.38
C CYS A 161 -20.19 -2.52 -57.10
N SER A 162 -20.15 -3.84 -56.89
CA SER A 162 -19.43 -4.44 -55.77
C SER A 162 -17.95 -4.09 -55.78
N ILE A 163 -17.41 -3.78 -54.60
CA ILE A 163 -15.98 -3.53 -54.41
C ILE A 163 -15.27 -4.88 -54.38
N CYS A 164 -14.59 -5.22 -55.48
CA CYS A 164 -13.64 -6.31 -55.53
C CYS A 164 -12.26 -5.79 -55.10
N MET A 165 -11.61 -6.45 -54.14
CA MET A 165 -10.21 -6.17 -53.83
C MET A 165 -9.30 -6.76 -54.91
N CYS A 166 -8.28 -5.98 -55.29
CA CYS A 166 -7.08 -6.45 -55.96
C CYS A 166 -5.97 -6.61 -54.92
#